data_AF-A0A0E0P966-F1
#
_entry.id   AF-A0A0E0P966-F1
#
_cell.length_a   1.000
_cell.length_b   1.000
_cell.length_c   1.000
_cell.angle_alpha   90.00
_cell.angle_beta   90.00
_cell.angle_gamma   90.00
#
_symmetry.space_group_name_H-M   'P 1'
#
loop_
_entity.id
_entity.type
_entity.pdbx_description
1 polymer ?
#
loop_
_entity_poly.entity_id
_entity_poly.type
_entity_poly.pdbx_seq_one_letter_code
_entity_poly.pdbx_strand_id
1 'polypeptide(L)'
;MREMRGEERCGRNGRCGSNERGCLPLQRRRLTKPQNPLLSPPRRRPNGEAGQDWQKGIVASCTESEGFHKVSMAVLDDFREMVSENDLLLLSKEKFEEGVTPSAYAFALVEQRGGRETISLRTFVAGEIKNLNVAKPVSCSRLQRIASIFSTTESFLWILKICSLSTIMREFSGMHSVASLPFKDLILSASEKNSGGNDQNRAWNVPEPLMDYLKTNLNDSQLDAVNAGLSRRSFVLIQVVGSASTLKEDKHWNNLVESAKERGRYFQVPKPFTSFFVDDKLKTMKVERAPPELRTVQALEAINEAVVGQELMDVDDAGDQEDEGYDDDPVEADDGGGDD
;
A
#
# COMPACT_ATOMS: atom_id res chain seq x y z
N MET A 1 -56.39 -13.75 -53.61
CA MET A 1 -55.02 -14.29 -53.84
C MET A 1 -54.87 -15.45 -52.87
N ARG A 2 -55.06 -16.70 -53.34
CA ARG A 2 -54.02 -17.70 -53.72
C ARG A 2 -53.08 -17.99 -52.54
N GLU A 3 -52.77 -19.21 -52.12
CA GLU A 3 -53.07 -20.63 -52.41
C GLU A 3 -52.30 -21.37 -51.28
N MET A 4 -52.90 -22.21 -50.43
CA MET A 4 -53.18 -23.65 -50.55
C MET A 4 -51.99 -24.64 -50.55
N ARG A 5 -52.13 -25.67 -49.68
CA ARG A 5 -51.65 -27.10 -49.70
C ARG A 5 -50.26 -27.41 -49.12
N GLY A 6 -50.01 -28.56 -48.49
CA GLY A 6 -50.77 -29.82 -48.27
C GLY A 6 -50.03 -30.67 -47.21
N GLU A 7 -50.72 -31.39 -46.31
CA GLU A 7 -51.03 -32.84 -46.39
C GLU A 7 -49.85 -33.77 -46.73
N GLU A 8 -49.51 -34.72 -45.83
CA GLU A 8 -49.77 -36.16 -46.03
C GLU A 8 -49.29 -37.06 -44.87
N ARG A 9 -50.03 -38.16 -44.67
CA ARG A 9 -49.79 -39.28 -43.74
C ARG A 9 -48.93 -40.36 -44.40
N CYS A 10 -48.19 -41.10 -43.56
CA CYS A 10 -47.97 -42.56 -43.63
C CYS A 10 -47.16 -42.96 -42.38
N GLY A 11 -47.36 -44.04 -41.64
CA GLY A 11 -48.27 -45.16 -41.72
C GLY A 11 -47.72 -46.31 -40.85
N ARG A 12 -48.59 -46.86 -39.99
CA ARG A 12 -48.71 -48.27 -39.57
C ARG A 12 -47.72 -48.97 -38.60
N ASN A 13 -48.38 -49.81 -37.80
CA ASN A 13 -47.96 -50.98 -37.00
C ASN A 13 -47.39 -50.65 -35.61
N GLY A 14 -48.00 -50.98 -34.47
CA GLY A 14 -48.98 -52.02 -34.16
C GLY A 14 -48.29 -53.16 -33.40
N ARG A 15 -48.41 -53.18 -32.06
CA ARG A 15 -48.65 -54.38 -31.23
C ARG A 15 -48.76 -54.04 -29.74
N CYS A 16 -49.94 -54.31 -29.18
CA CYS A 16 -50.18 -54.58 -27.76
C CYS A 16 -49.55 -55.92 -27.36
N GLY A 17 -49.25 -56.09 -26.07
CA GLY A 17 -48.92 -57.40 -25.50
C GLY A 17 -48.35 -57.36 -24.08
N SER A 18 -49.21 -57.03 -23.11
CA SER A 18 -49.34 -57.55 -21.73
C SER A 18 -48.20 -58.40 -21.13
N ASN A 19 -47.70 -58.04 -19.92
CA ASN A 19 -48.22 -58.47 -18.61
C ASN A 19 -47.18 -58.34 -17.48
N GLU A 20 -47.63 -57.77 -16.35
CA GLU A 20 -47.30 -58.09 -14.94
C GLU A 20 -45.85 -58.46 -14.52
N ARG A 21 -45.27 -57.63 -13.64
CA ARG A 21 -44.94 -57.99 -12.22
C ARG A 21 -44.00 -56.96 -11.56
N GLY A 22 -44.27 -56.67 -10.28
CA GLY A 22 -43.23 -56.41 -9.28
C GLY A 22 -43.04 -54.96 -8.82
N CYS A 23 -43.54 -54.64 -7.63
CA CYS A 23 -43.12 -53.49 -6.82
C CYS A 23 -41.81 -53.79 -6.05
N LEU A 24 -41.07 -52.70 -5.76
CA LEU A 24 -39.93 -52.48 -4.82
C LEU A 24 -38.50 -52.65 -5.39
N PRO A 25 -37.48 -51.94 -4.85
CA PRO A 25 -37.37 -50.51 -4.56
C PRO A 25 -36.10 -49.87 -5.21
N LEU A 26 -36.09 -48.53 -5.32
CA LEU A 26 -34.97 -47.74 -5.85
C LEU A 26 -33.70 -47.83 -4.96
N GLN A 27 -32.73 -48.65 -5.36
CA GLN A 27 -31.34 -48.53 -4.90
C GLN A 27 -30.54 -47.64 -5.84
N ARG A 28 -30.09 -46.49 -5.31
CA ARG A 28 -29.12 -45.59 -5.94
C ARG A 28 -27.82 -46.34 -6.23
N ARG A 29 -27.56 -46.68 -7.49
CA ARG A 29 -26.22 -47.10 -7.94
C ARG A 29 -25.27 -45.90 -7.89
N ARG A 30 -24.21 -46.03 -7.07
CA ARG A 30 -23.04 -45.15 -7.10
C ARG A 30 -22.34 -45.30 -8.46
N LEU A 31 -22.26 -44.22 -9.21
CA LEU A 31 -21.36 -44.09 -10.36
C LEU A 31 -19.93 -43.93 -9.83
N THR A 32 -19.10 -44.96 -9.99
CA THR A 32 -17.65 -44.89 -9.81
C THR A 32 -17.03 -44.24 -11.04
N LYS A 33 -16.37 -43.08 -10.87
CA LYS A 33 -15.54 -42.47 -11.91
C LYS A 33 -14.22 -43.25 -12.06
N PRO A 34 -13.72 -43.45 -13.29
CA PRO A 34 -12.43 -44.10 -13.53
C PRO A 34 -11.26 -43.22 -13.09
N GLN A 35 -10.23 -43.84 -12.51
CA GLN A 35 -8.96 -43.20 -12.15
C GLN A 35 -8.10 -42.99 -13.40
N ASN A 36 -7.82 -41.73 -13.74
CA ASN A 36 -6.66 -41.36 -14.56
C ASN A 36 -5.47 -41.12 -13.62
N PRO A 37 -4.34 -41.84 -13.76
CA PRO A 37 -3.08 -41.40 -13.19
C PRO A 37 -2.50 -40.29 -14.08
N LEU A 38 -1.79 -39.32 -13.50
CA LEU A 38 -1.24 -38.10 -14.12
C LEU A 38 -2.14 -36.85 -13.99
N LEU A 39 -2.16 -36.29 -12.77
CA LEU A 39 -2.20 -34.85 -12.47
C LEU A 39 -2.31 -34.73 -10.94
N SER A 40 -1.17 -34.82 -10.26
CA SER A 40 -1.11 -34.40 -8.86
C SER A 40 -1.20 -32.86 -8.83
N PRO A 41 -2.17 -32.26 -8.11
CA PRO A 41 -2.14 -30.82 -7.89
C PRO A 41 -0.83 -30.48 -7.15
N PRO A 42 -0.19 -29.33 -7.43
CA PRO A 42 1.04 -28.97 -6.75
C PRO A 42 0.76 -28.99 -5.25
N ARG A 43 1.52 -29.83 -4.53
CA ARG A 43 1.49 -29.89 -3.08
C ARG A 43 1.71 -28.46 -2.58
N ARG A 44 0.68 -27.85 -1.99
CA ARG A 44 0.86 -26.63 -1.18
C ARG A 44 1.94 -26.97 -0.17
N ARG A 45 3.07 -26.28 -0.27
CA ARG A 45 4.12 -26.37 0.74
C ARG A 45 3.45 -26.06 2.08
N PRO A 46 3.70 -26.84 3.15
CA PRO A 46 3.27 -26.45 4.47
C PRO A 46 3.87 -25.06 4.75
N ASN A 47 3.09 -24.19 5.40
CA ASN A 47 3.50 -22.88 5.92
C ASN A 47 4.77 -23.05 6.78
N GLY A 48 5.92 -23.08 6.14
CA GLY A 48 7.18 -22.62 6.67
C GLY A 48 7.35 -21.20 6.16
N GLU A 49 7.82 -20.31 7.01
CA GLU A 49 8.27 -18.98 6.62
C GLU A 49 9.01 -19.09 5.29
N ALA A 50 8.48 -18.45 4.24
CA ALA A 50 9.20 -18.36 2.98
C ALA A 50 10.48 -17.57 3.30
N GLY A 51 11.57 -18.28 3.54
CA GLY A 51 12.87 -17.70 3.76
C GLY A 51 13.13 -16.70 2.63
N GLN A 52 13.53 -15.48 2.99
CA GLN A 52 14.00 -14.51 2.02
C GLN A 52 15.29 -15.07 1.42
N ASP A 53 15.15 -15.83 0.34
CA ASP A 53 16.26 -16.52 -0.29
C ASP A 53 17.03 -15.54 -1.18
N TRP A 54 18.34 -15.47 -0.94
CA TRP A 54 19.28 -14.70 -1.76
C TRP A 54 19.23 -15.10 -3.23
N GLN A 55 19.01 -14.13 -4.10
CA GLN A 55 19.02 -14.27 -5.56
C GLN A 55 20.29 -13.68 -6.17
N LYS A 56 20.58 -14.03 -7.42
CA LYS A 56 21.68 -13.44 -8.18
C LYS A 56 21.14 -12.44 -9.21
N GLY A 57 21.89 -11.37 -9.44
CA GLY A 57 21.68 -10.47 -10.55
C GLY A 57 23.00 -10.00 -11.15
N ILE A 58 22.92 -9.49 -12.37
CA ILE A 58 24.05 -8.98 -13.13
C ILE A 58 23.80 -7.49 -13.39
N VAL A 59 24.81 -6.66 -13.13
CA VAL A 59 24.75 -5.23 -13.46
C VAL A 59 24.81 -5.05 -14.98
N ALA A 60 23.74 -4.55 -15.58
CA ALA A 60 23.67 -4.26 -17.01
C ALA A 60 24.19 -2.85 -17.31
N SER A 61 23.77 -1.86 -16.52
CA SER A 61 24.25 -0.48 -16.60
C SER A 61 24.02 0.26 -15.29
N CYS A 62 24.75 1.35 -15.10
CA CYS A 62 24.60 2.25 -13.97
C CYS A 62 24.76 3.69 -14.45
N THR A 63 23.81 4.56 -14.13
CA THR A 63 23.87 6.00 -14.41
C THR A 63 23.63 6.80 -13.15
N GLU A 64 24.29 7.95 -13.02
CA GLU A 64 24.07 8.86 -11.90
C GLU A 64 23.05 9.95 -12.29
N SER A 65 22.12 10.25 -11.39
CA SER A 65 21.05 11.23 -11.58
C SER A 65 20.61 11.74 -10.21
N GLU A 66 20.65 13.06 -10.00
CA GLU A 66 20.18 13.73 -8.77
C GLU A 66 20.85 13.20 -7.48
N GLY A 67 22.13 12.82 -7.54
CA GLY A 67 22.87 12.26 -6.40
C GLY A 67 22.54 10.79 -6.08
N PHE A 68 21.67 10.15 -6.88
CA PHE A 68 21.38 8.72 -6.82
C PHE A 68 21.98 7.99 -8.01
N HIS A 69 22.24 6.70 -7.83
CA HIS A 69 22.65 5.80 -8.89
C HIS A 69 21.45 4.96 -9.33
N LYS A 70 21.13 5.03 -10.62
CA LYS A 70 20.11 4.21 -11.29
C LYS A 70 20.82 3.00 -11.89
N VAL A 71 20.61 1.84 -11.27
CA VAL A 71 21.24 0.57 -11.67
C VAL A 71 20.20 -0.28 -12.41
N SER A 72 20.49 -0.61 -13.67
CA SER A 72 19.75 -1.62 -14.40
C SER A 72 20.37 -2.98 -14.12
N MET A 73 19.59 -3.92 -13.60
CA MET A 73 20.06 -5.27 -13.28
C MET A 73 19.29 -6.32 -14.05
N ALA A 74 20.02 -7.24 -14.70
CA ALA A 74 19.45 -8.46 -15.26
C ALA A 74 19.27 -9.50 -14.14
N VAL A 75 18.06 -10.05 -14.03
CA VAL A 75 17.66 -11.01 -13.00
C VAL A 75 16.84 -12.14 -13.61
N LEU A 76 16.70 -13.26 -12.89
CA LEU A 76 15.83 -14.35 -13.32
C LEU A 76 14.34 -13.92 -13.28
N ASP A 77 13.56 -14.41 -14.24
CA ASP A 77 12.12 -14.19 -14.35
C ASP A 77 11.36 -14.43 -13.03
N ASP A 78 11.61 -15.58 -12.38
CA ASP A 78 10.98 -15.93 -11.11
C ASP A 78 11.19 -14.84 -10.05
N PHE A 79 12.40 -14.26 -9.97
CA PHE A 79 12.68 -13.18 -9.02
C PHE A 79 12.04 -11.87 -9.44
N ARG A 80 12.03 -11.55 -10.74
CA ARG A 80 11.39 -10.37 -11.29
C ARG A 80 9.90 -10.33 -10.96
N GLU A 81 9.23 -11.47 -10.96
CA GLU A 81 7.82 -11.59 -10.58
C GLU A 81 7.58 -11.37 -9.08
N MET A 82 8.56 -11.69 -8.23
CA MET A 82 8.49 -11.56 -6.76
C MET A 82 8.78 -10.14 -6.24
N VAL A 83 9.41 -9.27 -7.03
CA VAL A 83 9.72 -7.88 -6.66
C VAL A 83 8.75 -6.90 -7.28
N SER A 84 8.28 -5.91 -6.54
CA SER A 84 7.38 -4.85 -7.01
C SER A 84 8.02 -3.49 -6.81
N GLU A 85 7.46 -2.47 -7.46
CA GLU A 85 7.83 -1.08 -7.18
C GLU A 85 7.74 -0.78 -5.67
N ASN A 86 8.69 0.03 -5.19
CA ASN A 86 8.89 0.38 -3.78
C ASN A 86 9.36 -0.77 -2.89
N ASP A 87 9.74 -1.93 -3.44
CA ASP A 87 10.48 -2.92 -2.65
C ASP A 87 11.90 -2.44 -2.34
N LEU A 88 12.31 -2.62 -1.09
CA LEU A 88 13.67 -2.39 -0.63
C LEU A 88 14.48 -3.69 -0.76
N LEU A 89 15.57 -3.59 -1.50
CA LEU A 89 16.52 -4.67 -1.73
C LEU A 89 17.85 -4.37 -1.03
N LEU A 90 18.52 -5.42 -0.58
CA LEU A 90 19.92 -5.39 -0.17
C LEU A 90 20.75 -6.03 -1.28
N LEU A 91 21.66 -5.23 -1.86
CA LEU A 91 22.61 -5.65 -2.88
C LEU A 91 23.97 -5.86 -2.21
N SER A 92 24.61 -7.00 -2.45
CA SER A 92 25.91 -7.32 -1.84
C SER A 92 26.79 -8.14 -2.76
N LYS A 93 28.12 -7.94 -2.66
CA LYS A 93 29.09 -8.77 -3.37
C LYS A 93 29.07 -10.22 -2.87
N GLU A 94 28.82 -10.41 -1.58
CA GLU A 94 28.82 -11.70 -0.88
C GLU A 94 27.52 -11.87 -0.10
N LYS A 95 27.06 -13.11 0.11
CA LYS A 95 25.92 -13.35 1.01
C LYS A 95 26.29 -12.96 2.43
N PHE A 96 25.31 -12.49 3.19
CA PHE A 96 25.49 -12.31 4.62
C PHE A 96 25.48 -13.68 5.30
N GLU A 97 26.53 -13.96 6.06
CA GLU A 97 26.67 -15.16 6.87
C GLU A 97 26.69 -14.75 8.35
N GLU A 98 26.34 -15.66 9.25
CA GLU A 98 26.24 -15.36 10.67
C GLU A 98 27.59 -14.88 11.22
N GLY A 99 27.61 -13.68 11.81
CA GLY A 99 28.82 -13.07 12.37
C GLY A 99 29.77 -12.40 11.36
N VAL A 100 29.49 -12.45 10.06
CA VAL A 100 30.33 -11.82 9.02
C VAL A 100 29.53 -10.75 8.28
N THR A 101 30.05 -9.52 8.28
CA THR A 101 29.48 -8.41 7.49
C THR A 101 30.27 -8.23 6.20
N PRO A 102 29.63 -8.39 5.02
CA PRO A 102 30.29 -8.14 3.75
C PRO A 102 30.84 -6.71 3.67
N SER A 103 31.95 -6.56 2.97
CA SER A 103 32.61 -5.27 2.86
C SER A 103 32.15 -4.39 1.69
N ALA A 104 31.23 -4.90 0.87
CA ALA A 104 30.66 -4.22 -0.29
C ALA A 104 29.17 -4.58 -0.41
N TYR A 105 28.31 -3.70 0.09
CA TYR A 105 26.85 -3.82 -0.01
C TYR A 105 26.18 -2.46 0.04
N ALA A 106 24.97 -2.34 -0.50
CA ALA A 106 24.12 -1.16 -0.46
C ALA A 106 22.64 -1.54 -0.47
N PHE A 107 21.79 -0.65 0.03
CA PHE A 107 20.35 -0.75 -0.17
C PHE A 107 19.96 -0.15 -1.51
N ALA A 108 18.94 -0.71 -2.14
CA ALA A 108 18.39 -0.22 -3.38
C ALA A 108 16.87 -0.31 -3.38
N LEU A 109 16.21 0.71 -3.89
CA LEU A 109 14.77 0.76 -4.10
C LEU A 109 14.44 0.27 -5.51
N VAL A 110 13.46 -0.61 -5.65
CA VAL A 110 12.92 -0.96 -6.98
C VAL A 110 12.07 0.20 -7.48
N GLU A 111 12.50 0.86 -8.55
CA GLU A 111 11.72 1.91 -9.22
C GLU A 111 10.70 1.32 -10.18
N GLN A 112 11.14 0.36 -10.99
CA GLN A 112 10.30 -0.27 -11.99
C GLN A 112 10.83 -1.66 -12.33
N ARG A 113 9.93 -2.55 -12.69
CA ARG A 113 10.29 -3.73 -13.48
C ARG A 113 10.60 -3.20 -14.87
N GLY A 114 11.86 -3.26 -15.30
CA GLY A 114 12.27 -2.79 -16.62
C GLY A 114 11.70 -3.65 -17.76
N GLY A 115 12.35 -3.59 -18.92
CA GLY A 115 12.04 -4.46 -20.07
C GLY A 115 12.19 -5.96 -19.77
N ARG A 116 12.24 -6.81 -20.80
CA ARG A 116 12.44 -8.26 -20.59
C ARG A 116 13.71 -8.50 -19.75
N GLU A 117 13.60 -9.35 -18.73
CA GLU A 117 14.68 -9.77 -17.82
C GLU A 117 15.34 -8.71 -16.91
N THR A 118 14.90 -7.44 -16.90
CA THR A 118 15.58 -6.40 -16.12
C THR A 118 14.70 -5.73 -15.05
N ILE A 119 15.34 -5.27 -13.98
CA ILE A 119 14.76 -4.39 -12.96
C ILE A 119 15.58 -3.09 -12.87
N SER A 120 14.91 -1.95 -12.69
CA SER A 120 15.53 -0.65 -12.46
C SER A 120 15.56 -0.36 -10.97
N LEU A 121 16.75 -0.09 -10.45
CA LEU A 121 16.98 0.14 -9.04
C LEU A 121 17.53 1.54 -8.81
N ARG A 122 17.07 2.22 -7.77
CA ARG A 122 17.66 3.46 -7.27
C ARG A 122 18.46 3.17 -6.00
N THR A 123 19.73 3.56 -5.97
CA THR A 123 20.59 3.39 -4.80
C THR A 123 21.37 4.66 -4.50
N PHE A 124 21.79 4.81 -3.25
CA PHE A 124 22.60 5.94 -2.79
C PHE A 124 23.94 5.41 -2.29
N VAL A 125 25.03 5.80 -2.96
CA VAL A 125 26.40 5.32 -2.67
C VAL A 125 27.43 6.45 -2.47
N ALA A 126 27.00 7.71 -2.46
CA ALA A 126 27.90 8.86 -2.27
C ALA A 126 28.53 8.92 -0.88
N GLY A 127 27.94 8.25 0.12
CA GLY A 127 28.47 8.16 1.48
C GLY A 127 27.40 7.77 2.49
N GLU A 128 27.77 7.69 3.76
CA GLU A 128 26.83 7.47 4.86
C GLU A 128 26.38 8.81 5.45
N ILE A 129 25.07 8.93 5.67
CA ILE A 129 24.51 10.04 6.43
C ILE A 129 24.61 9.69 7.91
N LYS A 130 25.60 10.26 8.59
CA LYS A 130 25.81 10.05 10.04
C LYS A 130 25.00 11.00 10.91
N ASN A 131 24.64 12.15 10.36
CA ASN A 131 23.86 13.18 11.04
C ASN A 131 22.76 13.67 10.10
N LEU A 132 21.52 13.48 10.51
CA LEU A 132 20.34 13.91 9.75
C LEU A 132 20.24 15.43 9.65
N ASN A 133 20.85 16.18 10.58
CA ASN A 133 20.79 17.65 10.62
C ASN A 133 21.67 18.32 9.58
N VAL A 134 22.71 17.64 9.10
CA VAL A 134 23.69 18.24 8.18
C VAL A 134 23.60 17.62 6.78
N ALA A 135 22.77 16.58 6.59
CA ALA A 135 22.51 15.86 5.33
C ALA A 135 23.77 15.61 4.45
N LYS A 136 24.95 15.62 5.04
CA LYS A 136 26.22 15.61 4.32
C LYS A 136 26.79 14.19 4.32
N PRO A 137 27.02 13.60 3.13
CA PRO A 137 27.57 12.27 3.04
C PRO A 137 28.99 12.22 3.61
N VAL A 138 29.22 11.26 4.51
CA VAL A 138 30.56 10.91 4.98
C VAL A 138 31.06 9.74 4.16
N SER A 139 32.27 9.88 3.61
CA SER A 139 32.89 8.83 2.82
C SER A 139 32.91 7.49 3.56
N CYS A 140 32.52 6.42 2.86
CA CYS A 140 32.41 5.08 3.40
C CYS A 140 33.03 4.08 2.42
N SER A 141 34.05 3.34 2.88
CA SER A 141 34.78 2.37 2.05
C SER A 141 33.86 1.26 1.50
N ARG A 142 32.83 0.86 2.26
CA ARG A 142 31.81 -0.09 1.83
C ARG A 142 31.03 0.40 0.62
N LEU A 143 30.56 1.64 0.67
CA LEU A 143 29.78 2.25 -0.41
C LEU A 143 30.64 2.55 -1.64
N GLN A 144 31.90 2.93 -1.44
CA GLN A 144 32.87 3.09 -2.53
C GLN A 144 33.11 1.76 -3.26
N ARG A 145 33.29 0.65 -2.52
CA ARG A 145 33.51 -0.68 -3.11
C ARG A 145 32.31 -1.15 -3.93
N ILE A 146 31.10 -1.00 -3.41
CA ILE A 146 29.89 -1.40 -4.16
C ILE A 146 29.62 -0.47 -5.34
N ALA A 147 29.91 0.83 -5.23
CA ALA A 147 29.85 1.76 -6.36
C ALA A 147 30.79 1.34 -7.51
N SER A 148 32.04 0.95 -7.20
CA SER A 148 32.97 0.43 -8.21
C SER A 148 32.44 -0.82 -8.92
N ILE A 149 31.67 -1.65 -8.22
CA ILE A 149 31.03 -2.83 -8.82
C ILE A 149 29.90 -2.40 -9.76
N PHE A 150 29.08 -1.40 -9.38
CA PHE A 150 28.04 -0.86 -10.26
C PHE A 150 28.59 -0.22 -11.54
N SER A 151 29.79 0.38 -11.49
CA SER A 151 30.45 0.94 -12.67
C SER A 151 31.01 -0.12 -13.62
N THR A 152 31.12 -1.38 -13.18
CA THR A 152 31.67 -2.47 -13.99
C THR A 152 30.52 -3.32 -14.55
N THR A 153 30.28 -3.21 -15.85
CA THR A 153 29.26 -4.02 -16.55
C THR A 153 29.52 -5.51 -16.38
N GLU A 154 28.43 -6.29 -16.34
CA GLU A 154 28.46 -7.74 -16.16
C GLU A 154 28.95 -8.21 -14.77
N SER A 155 29.09 -7.29 -13.81
CA SER A 155 29.40 -7.67 -12.43
C SER A 155 28.23 -8.41 -11.76
N PHE A 156 28.57 -9.49 -11.06
CA PHE A 156 27.61 -10.29 -10.30
C PHE A 156 27.39 -9.74 -8.90
N LEU A 157 26.12 -9.71 -8.47
CA LEU A 157 25.71 -9.34 -7.13
C LEU A 157 24.66 -10.31 -6.57
N TRP A 158 24.67 -10.46 -5.25
CA TRP A 158 23.61 -11.10 -4.49
C TRP A 158 22.55 -10.08 -4.12
N ILE A 159 21.28 -10.48 -4.22
CA ILE A 159 20.10 -9.65 -3.98
C ILE A 159 19.25 -10.32 -2.91
N LEU A 160 18.86 -9.56 -1.90
CA LEU A 160 17.91 -9.98 -0.87
C LEU A 160 16.76 -8.96 -0.80
N LYS A 161 15.52 -9.42 -0.94
CA LYS A 161 14.34 -8.57 -0.72
C LYS A 161 14.07 -8.45 0.77
N ILE A 162 14.05 -7.22 1.29
CA ILE A 162 13.85 -6.94 2.72
C ILE A 162 12.36 -6.78 3.01
N CYS A 163 11.73 -5.77 2.40
CA CYS A 163 10.34 -5.43 2.61
C CYS A 163 9.83 -4.45 1.54
N SER A 164 8.52 -4.21 1.53
CA SER A 164 7.92 -3.12 0.75
C SER A 164 7.91 -1.82 1.56
N LEU A 165 8.35 -0.71 0.95
CA LEU A 165 8.34 0.63 1.56
C LEU A 165 7.06 1.41 1.27
N SER A 166 6.10 0.86 0.53
CA SER A 166 4.87 1.55 0.12
C SER A 166 4.09 2.16 1.29
N THR A 167 4.08 1.52 2.46
CA THR A 167 3.41 2.07 3.66
C THR A 167 4.20 3.23 4.25
N ILE A 168 5.52 3.05 4.44
CA ILE A 168 6.41 4.08 4.98
C ILE A 168 6.38 5.32 4.09
N MET A 169 6.42 5.16 2.77
CA MET A 169 6.38 6.29 1.82
C MET A 169 5.06 7.05 1.89
N ARG A 170 3.91 6.36 1.95
CA ARG A 170 2.60 7.01 2.10
C ARG A 170 2.46 7.75 3.42
N GLU A 171 2.96 7.18 4.51
CA GLU A 171 2.97 7.82 5.83
C GLU A 171 3.89 9.04 5.84
N PHE A 172 5.09 8.92 5.27
CA PHE A 172 6.03 10.03 5.11
C PHE A 172 5.41 11.18 4.31
N SER A 173 4.85 10.90 3.13
CA SER A 173 4.16 11.91 2.32
C SER A 173 2.96 12.51 3.04
N GLY A 174 2.17 11.71 3.76
CA GLY A 174 1.03 12.19 4.54
C GLY A 174 1.44 13.12 5.68
N MET A 175 2.56 12.84 6.34
CA MET A 175 3.12 13.67 7.39
C MET A 175 3.68 14.98 6.84
N HIS A 176 4.51 14.92 5.78
CA HIS A 176 5.08 16.12 5.16
C HIS A 176 4.04 17.05 4.53
N SER A 177 2.89 16.51 4.13
CA SER A 177 1.79 17.32 3.58
C SER A 177 0.82 17.85 4.63
N VAL A 178 0.97 17.50 5.92
CA VAL A 178 -0.01 17.85 6.96
C VAL A 178 -0.28 19.35 7.06
N ALA A 179 0.75 20.17 6.85
CA ALA A 179 0.66 21.63 6.90
C ALA A 179 -0.19 22.25 5.78
N SER A 180 -0.40 21.50 4.69
CA SER A 180 -1.19 21.90 3.52
C SER A 180 -2.65 21.41 3.56
N LEU A 181 -3.00 20.55 4.53
CA LEU A 181 -4.34 19.97 4.61
C LEU A 181 -5.38 21.02 5.07
N PRO A 182 -6.60 21.05 4.47
CA PRO A 182 -7.68 21.97 4.86
C PRO A 182 -8.08 21.88 6.33
N PHE A 183 -7.84 20.75 6.98
CA PHE A 183 -8.23 20.47 8.36
C PHE A 183 -7.04 20.31 9.30
N LYS A 184 -5.87 20.83 8.94
CA LYS A 184 -4.62 20.67 9.73
C LYS A 184 -4.78 21.05 11.20
N ASP A 185 -5.46 22.16 11.48
CA ASP A 185 -5.69 22.65 12.84
C ASP A 185 -6.49 21.63 13.66
N LEU A 186 -7.52 21.03 13.06
CA LEU A 186 -8.36 20.02 13.69
C LEU A 186 -7.57 18.71 13.90
N ILE A 187 -6.76 18.30 12.92
CA ILE A 187 -5.89 17.12 13.01
C ILE A 187 -4.85 17.29 14.13
N LEU A 188 -4.17 18.44 14.17
CA LEU A 188 -3.07 18.71 15.11
C LEU A 188 -3.56 18.99 16.53
N SER A 189 -4.69 19.69 16.70
CA SER A 189 -5.27 19.95 18.02
C SER A 189 -6.10 18.78 18.55
N ALA A 190 -6.49 17.84 17.68
CA ALA A 190 -7.49 16.81 17.97
C ALA A 190 -8.78 17.38 18.57
N SER A 191 -9.12 18.63 18.25
CA SER A 191 -10.24 19.36 18.85
C SER A 191 -10.88 20.29 17.82
N GLU A 192 -12.21 20.26 17.76
CA GLU A 192 -12.97 21.19 16.93
C GLU A 192 -12.94 22.57 17.58
N LYS A 193 -12.27 23.54 16.95
CA LYS A 193 -12.40 24.95 17.35
C LYS A 193 -13.83 25.36 17.00
N ASN A 194 -14.70 25.38 18.01
CA ASN A 194 -16.11 25.75 17.91
C ASN A 194 -16.40 26.81 16.84
N SER A 195 -16.92 26.41 15.69
CA SER A 195 -17.78 27.29 14.90
C SER A 195 -19.17 27.15 15.48
N GLY A 196 -19.56 28.06 16.37
CA GLY A 196 -20.90 28.18 16.97
C GLY A 196 -22.01 28.53 15.97
N GLY A 197 -21.92 27.99 14.74
CA GLY A 197 -22.94 28.06 13.72
C GLY A 197 -23.90 26.89 13.85
N ASN A 198 -25.16 27.14 13.52
CA ASN A 198 -26.27 26.21 13.59
C ASN A 198 -26.16 25.08 12.53
N ASP A 199 -25.12 24.24 12.61
CA ASP A 199 -24.75 23.23 11.59
C ASP A 199 -25.81 22.14 11.38
N GLN A 200 -26.75 22.00 12.33
CA GLN A 200 -27.91 21.13 12.17
C GLN A 200 -28.83 21.56 11.01
N ASN A 201 -28.90 22.87 10.71
CA ASN A 201 -29.68 23.39 9.58
C ASN A 201 -29.00 23.21 8.22
N ARG A 202 -27.82 22.57 8.18
CA ARG A 202 -27.01 22.40 6.96
C ARG A 202 -26.70 20.94 6.64
N ALA A 203 -27.22 19.98 7.39
CA ALA A 203 -27.01 18.56 7.14
C ALA A 203 -27.38 18.17 5.69
N TRP A 204 -26.70 17.16 5.15
CA TRP A 204 -27.04 16.64 3.83
C TRP A 204 -28.43 16.01 3.86
N ASN A 205 -29.30 16.45 2.94
CA ASN A 205 -30.66 15.92 2.86
C ASN A 205 -30.64 14.47 2.34
N VAL A 206 -31.33 13.58 3.04
CA VAL A 206 -31.53 12.19 2.64
C VAL A 206 -32.92 12.08 2.00
N PRO A 207 -33.06 11.46 0.81
CA PRO A 207 -34.38 11.20 0.22
C PRO A 207 -35.29 10.42 1.18
N GLU A 208 -36.55 10.81 1.27
CA GLU A 208 -37.53 10.24 2.20
C GLU A 208 -37.64 8.70 2.12
N PRO A 209 -37.70 8.05 0.93
CA PRO A 209 -37.75 6.59 0.86
C PRO A 209 -36.52 5.90 1.46
N LEU A 210 -35.35 6.51 1.33
CA LEU A 210 -34.11 6.00 1.91
C LEU A 210 -34.10 6.21 3.43
N MET A 211 -34.58 7.36 3.90
CA MET A 211 -34.65 7.64 5.33
C MET A 211 -35.63 6.70 6.06
N ASP A 212 -36.76 6.38 5.44
CA ASP A 212 -37.73 5.43 6.00
C ASP A 212 -37.18 4.00 6.03
N TYR A 213 -36.44 3.62 4.98
CA TYR A 213 -35.71 2.35 4.98
C TYR A 213 -34.69 2.30 6.13
N LEU A 214 -33.90 3.37 6.33
CA LEU A 214 -32.91 3.44 7.42
C LEU A 214 -33.58 3.34 8.80
N LYS A 215 -34.66 4.09 9.04
CA LYS A 215 -35.43 4.02 10.31
C LYS A 215 -36.00 2.63 10.60
N THR A 216 -36.34 1.88 9.55
CA THR A 216 -36.91 0.53 9.70
C THR A 216 -35.84 -0.52 10.00
N ASN A 217 -34.60 -0.31 9.54
CA ASN A 217 -33.53 -1.32 9.57
C ASN A 217 -32.40 -1.03 10.55
N LEU A 218 -32.28 0.19 11.06
CA LEU A 218 -31.25 0.61 12.00
C LEU A 218 -31.85 0.80 13.40
N ASN A 219 -31.04 0.55 14.43
CA ASN A 219 -31.40 0.98 15.78
C ASN A 219 -31.11 2.48 15.98
N ASP A 220 -31.68 3.07 17.03
CA ASP A 220 -31.57 4.51 17.31
C ASP A 220 -30.12 5.01 17.30
N SER A 221 -29.18 4.27 17.91
CA SER A 221 -27.77 4.69 17.96
C SER A 221 -27.07 4.66 16.60
N GLN A 222 -27.46 3.73 15.72
CA GLN A 222 -26.96 3.67 14.35
C GLN A 222 -27.56 4.78 13.50
N LEU A 223 -28.85 5.09 13.70
CA LEU A 223 -29.52 6.18 13.02
C LEU A 223 -28.92 7.54 13.42
N ASP A 224 -28.65 7.75 14.71
CA ASP A 224 -27.94 8.93 15.22
C ASP A 224 -26.54 9.05 14.63
N ALA A 225 -25.80 7.94 14.49
CA ALA A 225 -24.48 7.93 13.86
C ALA A 225 -24.54 8.31 12.36
N VAL A 226 -25.56 7.85 11.63
CA VAL A 226 -25.79 8.26 10.23
C VAL A 226 -26.11 9.75 10.16
N ASN A 227 -27.01 10.25 11.01
CA ASN A 227 -27.34 11.68 11.06
C ASN A 227 -26.11 12.53 11.40
N ALA A 228 -25.28 12.08 12.34
CA ALA A 228 -24.02 12.73 12.67
C ALA A 228 -23.03 12.71 11.49
N GLY A 229 -22.91 11.59 10.78
CA GLY A 229 -22.07 11.46 9.58
C GLY A 229 -22.51 12.36 8.41
N LEU A 230 -23.81 12.66 8.34
CA LEU A 230 -24.39 13.58 7.36
C LEU A 230 -24.34 15.05 7.81
N SER A 231 -23.89 15.31 9.03
CA SER A 231 -23.56 16.67 9.44
C SER A 231 -22.42 17.19 8.56
N ARG A 232 -22.40 18.51 8.28
CA ARG A 232 -21.30 19.11 7.51
C ARG A 232 -20.00 19.28 8.32
N ARG A 233 -19.88 18.58 9.45
CA ARG A 233 -18.66 18.59 10.27
C ARG A 233 -17.52 17.97 9.50
N SER A 234 -16.33 18.54 9.65
CA SER A 234 -15.14 18.06 8.95
C SER A 234 -14.72 16.67 9.41
N PHE A 235 -14.90 16.37 10.70
CA PHE A 235 -14.62 15.06 11.28
C PHE A 235 -15.80 14.60 12.12
N VAL A 236 -16.21 13.36 11.92
CA VAL A 236 -17.22 12.69 12.71
C VAL A 236 -16.62 11.40 13.24
N LEU A 237 -16.61 11.25 14.56
CA LEU A 237 -16.13 10.05 15.22
C LEU A 237 -17.32 9.18 15.60
N ILE A 238 -17.46 8.04 14.93
CA ILE A 238 -18.48 7.04 15.24
C ILE A 238 -17.81 5.89 16.00
N GLN A 239 -18.13 5.77 17.29
CA GLN A 239 -17.59 4.71 18.13
C GLN A 239 -18.51 3.49 18.11
N VAL A 240 -17.94 2.33 17.78
CA VAL A 240 -18.66 1.04 17.82
C VAL A 240 -18.12 0.20 18.97
N VAL A 241 -19.00 -0.21 19.88
CA VAL A 241 -18.67 -1.12 20.99
C VAL A 241 -19.01 -2.54 20.57
N GLY A 242 -17.98 -3.38 20.42
CA GLY A 242 -18.12 -4.80 20.10
C GLY A 242 -18.28 -5.69 21.33
N SER A 243 -18.91 -6.84 21.16
CA SER A 243 -18.92 -7.89 22.18
C SER A 243 -17.61 -8.67 22.13
N ALA A 244 -16.79 -8.56 23.18
CA ALA A 244 -15.54 -9.28 23.26
C ALA A 244 -15.73 -10.81 23.17
N SER A 245 -16.83 -11.35 23.71
CA SER A 245 -17.13 -12.78 23.61
C SER A 245 -17.35 -13.24 22.18
N THR A 246 -18.01 -12.42 21.35
CA THR A 246 -18.22 -12.70 19.92
C THR A 246 -16.92 -12.57 19.13
N LEU A 247 -16.09 -11.56 19.42
CA LEU A 247 -14.79 -11.40 18.77
C LEU A 247 -13.83 -12.56 19.07
N LYS A 248 -13.94 -13.18 20.26
CA LYS A 248 -13.08 -14.30 20.66
C LYS A 248 -13.36 -15.61 19.90
N GLU A 249 -14.44 -15.70 19.14
CA GLU A 249 -14.75 -16.89 18.33
C GLU A 249 -13.76 -17.07 17.16
N ASP A 250 -13.16 -15.97 16.69
CA ASP A 250 -12.11 -15.99 15.68
C ASP A 250 -10.72 -15.94 16.33
N LYS A 251 -9.77 -16.71 15.76
CA LYS A 251 -8.42 -16.85 16.29
C LYS A 251 -7.64 -15.54 16.30
N HIS A 252 -7.75 -14.74 15.24
CA HIS A 252 -6.99 -13.49 15.09
C HIS A 252 -7.56 -12.40 16.02
N TRP A 253 -8.88 -12.33 16.11
CA TRP A 253 -9.54 -11.40 17.02
C TRP A 253 -9.35 -11.77 18.49
N ASN A 254 -9.29 -13.07 18.85
CA ASN A 254 -8.93 -13.49 20.20
C ASN A 254 -7.52 -13.02 20.60
N ASN A 255 -6.53 -13.14 19.70
CA ASN A 255 -5.17 -12.66 19.96
C ASN A 255 -5.14 -11.14 20.20
N LEU A 256 -5.94 -10.38 19.44
CA LEU A 256 -6.06 -8.94 19.66
C LEU A 256 -6.65 -8.62 21.03
N VAL A 257 -7.70 -9.33 21.44
CA VAL A 257 -8.36 -9.12 22.74
C VAL A 257 -7.42 -9.47 23.90
N GLU A 258 -6.70 -10.58 23.82
CA GLU A 258 -5.73 -10.95 24.87
C GLU A 258 -4.54 -9.96 24.92
N SER A 259 -4.00 -9.55 23.77
CA SER A 259 -2.94 -8.55 23.76
C SER A 259 -3.40 -7.19 24.29
N ALA A 260 -4.65 -6.80 24.04
CA ALA A 260 -5.23 -5.59 24.63
C ALA A 260 -5.30 -5.69 26.16
N LYS A 261 -5.62 -6.85 26.73
CA LYS A 261 -5.62 -7.06 28.18
C LYS A 261 -4.20 -6.99 28.76
N GLU A 262 -3.25 -7.69 28.14
CA GLU A 262 -1.84 -7.70 28.57
C GLU A 262 -1.25 -6.29 28.61
N ARG A 263 -1.64 -5.44 27.65
CA ARG A 263 -1.17 -4.04 27.55
C ARG A 263 -2.01 -3.05 28.38
N GLY A 264 -2.98 -3.51 29.16
CA GLY A 264 -3.89 -2.65 29.93
C GLY A 264 -4.75 -1.72 29.05
N ARG A 265 -5.05 -2.14 27.82
CA ARG A 265 -5.85 -1.42 26.82
C ARG A 265 -7.25 -2.02 26.61
N TYR A 266 -7.61 -3.01 27.43
CA TYR A 266 -8.94 -3.62 27.41
C TYR A 266 -9.82 -2.97 28.48
N PHE A 267 -10.90 -2.31 28.05
CA PHE A 267 -11.83 -1.62 28.94
C PHE A 267 -13.24 -2.21 28.80
N GLN A 268 -13.83 -2.64 29.91
CA GLN A 268 -15.22 -3.10 29.92
C GLN A 268 -16.16 -1.91 30.08
N VAL A 269 -17.06 -1.76 29.12
CA VAL A 269 -18.07 -0.68 29.10
C VAL A 269 -19.41 -1.26 29.56
N PRO A 270 -19.86 -1.00 30.81
CA PRO A 270 -21.16 -1.46 31.28
C PRO A 270 -22.29 -0.68 30.59
N LYS A 271 -23.44 -1.33 30.41
CA LYS A 271 -24.67 -0.66 29.95
C LYS A 271 -25.32 0.09 31.12
N PRO A 272 -25.93 1.28 30.90
CA PRO A 272 -25.96 2.01 29.64
C PRO A 272 -24.59 2.61 29.33
N PHE A 273 -24.11 2.49 28.08
CA PHE A 273 -22.75 2.88 27.70
C PHE A 273 -22.44 4.36 27.99
N THR A 274 -23.46 5.22 27.95
CA THR A 274 -23.37 6.64 28.32
C THR A 274 -22.85 6.87 29.75
N SER A 275 -23.09 5.92 30.67
CA SER A 275 -22.58 5.98 32.05
C SER A 275 -21.08 5.72 32.17
N PHE A 276 -20.46 5.18 31.11
CA PHE A 276 -19.02 4.91 31.06
C PHE A 276 -18.22 6.12 30.56
N PHE A 277 -18.79 6.93 29.68
CA PHE A 277 -18.12 8.07 29.04
C PHE A 277 -18.30 9.40 29.79
N VAL A 278 -18.22 9.36 31.13
CA VAL A 278 -18.19 10.56 31.97
C VAL A 278 -16.73 10.95 32.23
N ASP A 279 -16.42 12.24 32.27
CA ASP A 279 -15.05 12.77 32.36
C ASP A 279 -14.20 12.09 33.44
N ASP A 280 -14.77 11.79 34.60
CA ASP A 280 -14.04 11.14 35.69
C ASP A 280 -13.63 9.70 35.37
N LYS A 281 -14.44 8.95 34.62
CA LYS A 281 -14.08 7.62 34.13
C LYS A 281 -13.09 7.70 32.98
N LEU A 282 -13.21 8.68 32.08
CA LEU A 282 -12.26 8.90 30.99
C LEU A 282 -10.86 9.22 31.51
N LYS A 283 -10.75 9.99 32.60
CA LYS A 283 -9.47 10.26 33.28
C LYS A 283 -8.79 8.97 33.75
N THR A 284 -9.55 7.98 34.23
CA THR A 284 -8.99 6.67 34.65
C THR A 284 -8.44 5.83 33.49
N MET A 285 -8.84 6.14 32.26
CA MET A 285 -8.37 5.46 31.05
C MET A 285 -7.13 6.13 30.43
N LYS A 286 -6.69 7.27 30.97
CA LYS A 286 -5.48 7.95 30.51
C LYS A 286 -4.27 7.12 30.90
N VAL A 287 -3.83 6.27 29.99
CA VAL A 287 -2.58 5.53 30.16
C VAL A 287 -1.44 6.51 29.91
N GLU A 288 -0.71 6.86 30.97
CA GLU A 288 0.55 7.58 30.82
C GLU A 288 1.46 6.78 29.90
N ARG A 289 1.87 7.40 28.79
CA ARG A 289 2.96 6.84 28.00
C ARG A 289 4.20 6.95 28.87
N ALA A 290 4.90 5.82 29.02
CA ALA A 290 6.28 5.88 29.49
C ALA A 290 7.02 6.94 28.63
N PRO A 291 7.83 7.81 29.24
CA PRO A 291 8.62 8.77 28.49
C PRO A 291 9.34 8.04 27.35
N PRO A 292 9.34 8.58 26.12
CA PRO A 292 10.15 8.00 25.06
C PRO A 292 11.58 7.90 25.59
N GLU A 293 12.27 6.80 25.31
CA GLU A 293 13.67 6.67 25.70
C GLU A 293 14.44 7.90 25.20
N LEU A 294 15.36 8.43 26.02
CA LEU A 294 16.12 9.66 25.71
C LEU A 294 16.71 9.68 24.30
N ARG A 295 17.10 8.51 23.78
CA ARG A 295 17.60 8.35 22.40
C ARG A 295 16.55 8.64 21.32
N THR A 296 15.30 8.25 21.56
CA THR A 296 14.18 8.50 20.66
C THR A 296 13.82 9.99 20.63
N VAL A 297 13.83 10.66 21.80
CA VAL A 297 13.57 12.11 21.89
C VAL A 297 14.63 12.90 21.13
N GLN A 298 15.91 12.59 21.35
CA GLN A 298 17.03 13.24 20.66
C GLN A 298 16.98 13.03 19.14
N ALA A 299 16.59 11.84 18.67
CA ALA A 299 16.43 11.57 17.26
C ALA A 299 15.25 12.33 16.64
N LEU A 300 14.11 12.42 17.34
CA LEU A 300 12.95 13.20 16.87
C LEU A 300 13.23 14.71 16.84
N GLU A 301 13.88 15.26 17.87
CA GLU A 301 14.24 16.68 17.91
C GLU A 301 15.23 17.03 16.79
N ALA A 302 16.24 16.18 16.57
CA ALA A 302 17.17 16.34 15.47
C ALA A 302 16.46 16.36 14.10
N ILE A 303 15.53 15.43 13.87
CA ILE A 303 14.73 15.40 12.63
C ILE A 303 13.88 16.67 12.49
N ASN A 304 13.22 17.12 13.56
CA ASN A 304 12.32 18.26 13.51
C ASN A 304 13.07 19.57 13.20
N GLU A 305 14.24 19.78 13.80
CA GLU A 305 15.10 20.94 13.51
C GLU A 305 15.65 20.91 12.08
N ALA A 306 15.99 19.73 11.55
CA ALA A 306 16.46 19.58 10.19
C ALA A 306 15.38 19.95 9.14
N VAL A 307 14.13 19.56 9.39
CA VAL A 307 12.98 19.87 8.51
C VAL A 307 12.69 21.37 8.49
N VAL A 308 12.72 22.04 9.65
CA VAL A 308 12.54 23.50 9.75
C VAL A 308 13.66 24.25 9.01
N GLY A 309 14.89 23.73 9.06
CA GLY A 309 16.04 24.31 8.33
C GLY A 309 15.93 24.20 6.80
N GLN A 310 15.28 23.16 6.28
CA GLN A 310 15.07 23.00 4.83
C GLN A 310 13.92 23.89 4.31
N GLU A 311 12.82 24.04 5.06
CA GLU A 311 11.70 24.90 4.63
C GLU A 311 12.07 26.40 4.56
N LEU A 312 13.10 26.84 5.29
CA LEU A 312 13.58 28.22 5.26
C LEU A 312 14.58 28.51 4.12
N MET A 313 15.11 27.49 3.43
CA MET A 313 16.03 27.69 2.29
C MET A 313 15.31 27.70 0.93
N ASP A 314 14.07 27.25 0.85
CA ASP A 314 13.31 27.14 -0.41
C ASP A 314 12.43 28.38 -0.73
N VAL A 315 12.62 29.52 -0.05
CA VAL A 315 11.78 30.72 -0.23
C VAL A 315 12.45 31.88 -1.00
N ASP A 316 13.78 31.86 -1.20
CA ASP A 316 14.51 33.01 -1.80
C ASP A 316 15.39 32.64 -3.01
N ASP A 317 14.82 32.00 -4.04
CA ASP A 317 15.45 31.99 -5.38
C ASP A 317 14.41 32.08 -6.52
N ALA A 318 13.52 33.06 -6.41
CA ALA A 318 12.84 33.63 -7.58
C ALA A 318 13.60 34.91 -7.97
N GLY A 319 14.81 34.74 -8.50
CA GLY A 319 15.58 35.82 -9.08
C GLY A 319 14.89 36.36 -10.34
N ASP A 320 14.58 37.66 -10.30
CA ASP A 320 14.18 38.47 -11.46
C ASP A 320 15.19 38.25 -12.61
N GLN A 321 14.71 37.69 -13.73
CA GLN A 321 15.42 37.78 -15.01
C GLN A 321 14.87 38.98 -15.76
N GLU A 322 15.70 40.03 -15.80
CA GLU A 322 15.55 41.17 -16.68
C GLU A 322 15.67 40.73 -18.15
N ASP A 323 14.78 41.33 -18.93
CA ASP A 323 14.55 41.17 -20.36
C ASP A 323 15.73 41.72 -21.18
N GLU A 324 16.52 40.85 -21.81
CA GLU A 324 17.54 41.25 -22.79
C GLU A 324 17.13 40.86 -24.22
N GLY A 325 16.64 41.88 -24.94
CA GLY A 325 17.08 42.27 -26.28
C GLY A 325 17.25 41.21 -27.37
N TYR A 326 16.31 41.18 -28.30
CA TYR A 326 16.48 40.60 -29.64
C TYR A 326 17.53 41.38 -30.45
N ASP A 327 18.63 40.72 -30.84
CA ASP A 327 19.50 41.11 -31.96
C ASP A 327 19.22 40.14 -33.13
N ASP A 328 18.69 40.68 -34.23
CA ASP A 328 18.42 39.97 -35.48
C ASP A 328 19.57 40.26 -36.46
N ASP A 329 20.19 39.18 -36.96
CA ASP A 329 21.40 39.18 -37.78
C ASP A 329 21.20 39.82 -39.18
N PRO A 330 22.28 40.34 -39.80
CA PRO A 330 22.22 41.07 -41.06
C PRO A 330 22.03 40.17 -42.29
N VAL A 331 21.19 40.66 -43.20
CA VAL A 331 20.90 40.11 -44.52
C VAL A 331 22.09 40.35 -45.46
N GLU A 332 22.77 39.28 -45.89
CA GLU A 332 23.68 39.28 -47.04
C GLU A 332 23.10 38.31 -48.08
N ALA A 333 22.31 38.86 -49.02
CA ALA A 333 21.86 38.15 -50.21
C ALA A 333 22.85 38.45 -51.34
N ASP A 334 23.70 37.47 -51.64
CA ASP A 334 24.62 37.47 -52.77
C ASP A 334 23.86 37.28 -54.09
N ASP A 335 24.26 38.07 -55.07
CA ASP A 335 23.63 38.31 -56.36
C ASP A 335 24.31 37.44 -57.43
N GLY A 336 23.54 36.78 -58.28
CA GLY A 336 24.09 35.85 -59.27
C GLY A 336 23.08 35.35 -60.29
N GLY A 337 22.68 36.24 -61.20
CA GLY A 337 21.88 35.89 -62.38
C GLY A 337 22.64 35.11 -63.46
N GLY A 338 21.89 34.53 -64.38
CA GLY A 338 22.41 33.97 -65.63
C GLY A 338 21.45 33.00 -66.33
N ASP A 339 20.69 33.55 -67.29
CA ASP A 339 20.33 33.02 -68.62
C ASP A 339 20.15 31.50 -68.84
N ASP A 340 18.90 31.08 -69.11
CA ASP A 340 18.39 30.62 -70.44
C ASP A 340 16.96 30.03 -70.32
#